data_AF-A0A9P6H308-F1
#
_entry.id   AF-A0A9P6H308-F1
#
_cell.length_a   1.000
_cell.length_b   1.000
_cell.length_c   1.000
_cell.angle_alpha   90.00
_cell.angle_beta   90.00
_cell.angle_gamma   90.00
#
_symmetry.space_group_name_H-M   'P 1'
#
loop_
_entity.id
_entity.type
_entity.pdbx_description
1 polymer ?
#
loop_
_entity_poly.entity_id
_entity_poly.type
_entity_poly.pdbx_seq_one_letter_code
_entity_poly.pdbx_strand_id
1 'polypeptide(L)'
;MLPPRQDPPPPTNNAATQLEPITPELQQSQQLPVGDPCDQLFPLTVIKTYVEKPIGKGAAKCKSATFFCTGRFPFASPAFTQADMVKRIYTEFGMETEYLVGVENGPAFKAWFTGMDGGKERAGTIESDVNWEEFQRRLLTTRRKDKTVFVSLDMDTLVPYRRSHQSRFSATEHANQTTSSAPQVTDFSEKERILGVIGEGIAGHWKCELDETHKTCFIDGGTGKHIPINRFRMNEWAAYILATQSDISVKEKPKPPQYLLAEWEQVPTPKPRGRGGPYSPPVTTAPIINPSNTTTSTMESLVAVLAASTTVMLNNMLQSSHASGSQQKPPTKRPASPLPDVKDWLHLCLRSFGEERGLMDDVVSAAIVALKAKGYTPNELCSDKLDVDRICKLTNLPEGVVIGLQIFSSEWVDRQTSKRARV
;
A
#
# COMPACT_ATOMS: atom_id res chain seq x y z
N MET A 1 28.42 -31.94 56.11
CA MET A 1 27.60 -31.30 57.17
C MET A 1 27.36 -29.86 56.75
N LEU A 2 26.13 -29.56 56.30
CA LEU A 2 25.70 -28.22 55.92
C LEU A 2 24.96 -27.58 57.11
N PRO A 3 25.14 -26.29 57.39
CA PRO A 3 24.43 -25.62 58.47
C PRO A 3 22.97 -25.34 58.08
N PRO A 4 22.05 -25.23 59.06
CA PRO A 4 20.63 -25.03 58.82
C PRO A 4 20.33 -23.59 58.37
N ARG A 5 19.39 -23.46 57.43
CA ARG A 5 18.79 -22.18 57.00
C ARG A 5 18.02 -21.56 58.18
N GLN A 6 18.29 -20.29 58.46
CA GLN A 6 17.45 -19.45 59.31
C GLN A 6 16.40 -18.75 58.46
N ASP A 7 15.14 -18.85 58.87
CA ASP A 7 14.03 -18.12 58.27
C ASP A 7 14.06 -16.63 58.70
N PRO A 8 13.60 -15.71 57.83
CA PRO A 8 13.59 -14.28 58.11
C PRO A 8 12.49 -13.89 59.11
N PRO A 9 12.71 -12.85 59.94
CA PRO A 9 11.73 -12.39 60.91
C PRO A 9 10.56 -11.63 60.25
N PRO A 10 9.38 -11.61 60.90
CA PRO A 10 8.21 -10.90 60.40
C PRO A 10 8.37 -9.37 60.50
N PRO A 11 7.74 -8.59 59.61
CA PRO A 11 7.84 -7.14 59.62
C PRO A 11 7.05 -6.53 60.79
N THR A 12 7.77 -5.72 61.58
CA THR A 12 7.24 -4.89 62.66
C THR A 12 6.48 -3.69 62.08
N ASN A 13 5.17 -3.66 62.29
CA ASN A 13 4.33 -2.50 62.02
C ASN A 13 4.48 -1.48 63.16
N ASN A 14 5.11 -0.33 62.91
CA ASN A 14 5.03 0.85 63.77
C ASN A 14 5.40 2.11 62.98
N ALA A 15 4.39 2.87 62.56
CA ALA A 15 4.53 4.28 62.25
C ALA A 15 3.21 4.99 62.55
N ALA A 16 3.07 5.44 63.80
CA ALA A 16 2.10 6.43 64.20
C ALA A 16 2.56 7.79 63.66
N THR A 17 1.92 8.29 62.60
CA THR A 17 2.11 9.65 62.11
C THR A 17 1.13 10.57 62.83
N GLN A 18 1.70 11.56 63.52
CA GLN A 18 1.00 12.62 64.22
C GLN A 18 0.17 13.47 63.24
N LEU A 19 -1.06 13.75 63.63
CA LEU A 19 -1.97 14.71 62.97
C LEU A 19 -1.55 16.13 63.37
N GLU A 20 -1.10 16.93 62.41
CA GLU A 20 -1.08 18.38 62.53
C GLU A 20 -2.39 18.99 61.99
N PRO A 21 -2.85 20.13 62.53
CA PRO A 21 -4.11 20.75 62.13
C PRO A 21 -3.96 21.49 60.80
N ILE A 22 -4.77 21.11 59.82
CA ILE A 22 -4.85 21.76 58.51
C ILE A 22 -5.64 23.07 58.65
N THR A 23 -4.94 24.18 58.45
CA THR A 23 -5.50 25.51 58.20
C THR A 23 -6.29 25.51 56.89
N PRO A 24 -7.54 26.04 56.83
CA PRO A 24 -8.30 26.12 55.60
C PRO A 24 -7.83 27.32 54.77
N GLU A 25 -6.79 27.10 53.96
CA GLU A 25 -6.38 28.07 52.94
C GLU A 25 -7.28 27.90 51.72
N LEU A 26 -7.98 28.98 51.35
CA LEU A 26 -8.85 29.09 50.19
C LEU A 26 -8.10 28.73 48.88
N GLN A 27 -8.12 27.45 48.50
CA GLN A 27 -7.94 27.06 47.11
C GLN A 27 -9.25 27.32 46.36
N GLN A 28 -9.38 28.55 45.88
CA GLN A 28 -10.34 28.92 44.84
C GLN A 28 -9.93 28.19 43.56
N SER A 29 -10.30 26.91 43.50
CA SER A 29 -10.24 26.09 42.30
C SER A 29 -11.12 26.76 41.26
N GLN A 30 -10.50 27.38 40.25
CA GLN A 30 -11.21 27.82 39.06
C GLN A 30 -11.84 26.57 38.43
N GLN A 31 -13.09 26.31 38.76
CA GLN A 31 -13.96 25.41 38.01
C GLN A 31 -14.09 26.03 36.62
N LEU A 32 -13.25 25.56 35.69
CA LEU A 32 -13.47 25.78 34.27
C LEU A 32 -14.90 25.32 33.96
N PRO A 33 -15.68 26.10 33.20
CA PRO A 33 -17.05 25.74 32.86
C PRO A 33 -17.04 24.33 32.25
N VAL A 34 -17.80 23.44 32.87
CA VAL A 34 -18.04 22.08 32.38
C VAL A 34 -18.90 22.24 31.13
N GLY A 35 -18.26 22.49 29.98
CA GLY A 35 -18.90 22.37 28.69
C GLY A 35 -19.39 20.94 28.51
N ASP A 36 -20.47 20.77 27.75
CA ASP A 36 -21.01 19.44 27.42
C ASP A 36 -19.86 18.58 26.87
N PRO A 37 -19.49 17.47 27.56
CA PRO A 37 -18.36 16.65 27.15
C PRO A 37 -18.51 16.14 25.71
N CYS A 38 -19.72 16.08 25.16
CA CYS A 38 -20.00 15.58 23.81
C CYS A 38 -19.34 16.37 22.67
N ASP A 39 -18.96 17.64 22.88
CA ASP A 39 -18.45 18.52 21.82
C ASP A 39 -16.91 18.65 21.79
N GLN A 40 -16.18 17.92 22.64
CA GLN A 40 -14.73 18.05 22.67
C GLN A 40 -14.08 17.42 21.42
N LEU A 41 -13.64 18.30 20.51
CA LEU A 41 -12.90 17.91 19.31
C LEU A 41 -11.40 17.79 19.61
N PHE A 42 -10.81 16.63 19.33
CA PHE A 42 -9.37 16.41 19.45
C PHE A 42 -8.70 16.45 18.07
N PRO A 43 -7.52 17.07 17.94
CA PRO A 43 -6.70 16.90 16.75
C PRO A 43 -6.29 15.42 16.63
N LEU A 44 -6.60 14.82 15.48
CA LEU A 44 -6.20 13.47 15.10
C LEU A 44 -5.11 13.57 14.05
N THR A 45 -4.05 12.79 14.20
CA THR A 45 -3.05 12.53 13.16
C THR A 45 -3.10 11.05 12.79
N VAL A 46 -3.42 10.73 11.55
CA VAL A 46 -3.39 9.33 11.07
C VAL A 46 -2.06 9.07 10.38
N ILE A 47 -1.48 7.92 10.71
CA ILE A 47 -0.19 7.41 10.28
C ILE A 47 -0.49 6.15 9.47
N LYS A 48 -0.40 6.23 8.14
CA LYS A 48 -0.53 5.04 7.30
C LYS A 48 0.83 4.39 7.18
N THR A 49 0.94 3.12 7.55
CA THR A 49 2.16 2.32 7.36
C THR A 49 1.88 1.26 6.32
N TYR A 50 2.68 1.22 5.25
CA TYR A 50 2.61 0.15 4.26
C TYR A 50 4.01 -0.29 3.89
N VAL A 51 4.11 -1.57 3.57
CA VAL A 51 5.31 -2.20 3.06
C VAL A 51 5.27 -2.07 1.55
N GLU A 52 6.06 -1.15 0.98
CA GLU A 52 6.19 -1.07 -0.48
C GLU A 52 6.82 -2.36 -1.00
N LYS A 53 6.01 -3.21 -1.64
CA LYS A 53 6.53 -4.31 -2.43
C LYS A 53 7.12 -3.70 -3.71
N PRO A 54 8.44 -3.84 -3.94
CA PRO A 54 9.03 -3.28 -5.14
C PRO A 54 8.36 -3.88 -6.38
N ILE A 55 7.88 -3.02 -7.27
CA ILE A 55 7.33 -3.42 -8.57
C ILE A 55 8.53 -3.77 -9.46
N GLY A 56 9.04 -5.00 -9.31
CA GLY A 56 10.18 -5.50 -10.05
C GLY A 56 10.61 -6.88 -9.57
N LYS A 57 11.19 -7.69 -10.47
CA LYS A 57 11.67 -9.06 -10.17
C LYS A 57 12.92 -9.11 -9.27
N GLY A 58 13.23 -8.03 -8.54
CA GLY A 58 14.38 -7.92 -7.64
C GLY A 58 13.94 -7.71 -6.20
N ALA A 59 14.58 -8.42 -5.28
CA ALA A 59 14.37 -8.29 -3.83
C ALA A 59 14.96 -6.98 -3.29
N ALA A 60 14.42 -5.83 -3.69
CA ALA A 60 14.72 -4.58 -3.02
C ALA A 60 14.10 -4.61 -1.61
N LYS A 61 14.83 -4.10 -0.62
CA LYS A 61 14.33 -3.97 0.75
C LYS A 61 13.01 -3.21 0.71
N CYS A 62 11.94 -3.79 1.25
CA CYS A 62 10.67 -3.09 1.37
C CYS A 62 10.89 -1.85 2.24
N LYS A 63 10.65 -0.67 1.67
CA LYS A 63 10.66 0.56 2.44
C LYS A 63 9.28 0.70 3.07
N SER A 64 9.25 0.95 4.38
CA SER A 64 8.02 1.43 5.01
C SER A 64 7.88 2.91 4.65
N ALA A 65 6.78 3.25 3.99
CA ALA A 65 6.43 4.64 3.77
C ALA A 65 5.36 5.03 4.78
N THR A 66 5.48 6.25 5.30
CA THR A 66 4.60 6.81 6.34
C THR A 66 3.94 8.07 5.83
N PHE A 67 2.61 8.08 5.80
CA PHE A 67 1.83 9.27 5.47
C PHE A 67 1.17 9.83 6.70
N PHE A 68 1.19 11.16 6.82
CA PHE A 68 0.54 11.92 7.89
C PHE A 68 -0.57 12.77 7.31
N CYS A 69 -1.74 12.74 7.92
CA CYS A 69 -2.72 13.82 7.74
C CYS A 69 -3.46 14.08 9.06
N THR A 70 -3.89 15.33 9.21
CA THR A 70 -4.40 15.86 10.47
C THR A 70 -5.84 16.36 10.30
N GLY A 71 -6.74 15.96 11.19
CA GLY A 71 -8.13 16.42 11.24
C GLY A 71 -8.60 16.65 12.68
N ARG A 72 -9.88 16.98 12.89
CA ARG A 72 -10.50 17.15 14.22
C ARG A 72 -11.68 16.21 14.39
N PHE A 73 -11.73 15.50 15.52
CA PHE A 73 -12.64 14.36 15.71
C PHE A 73 -13.38 14.42 17.05
N PRO A 74 -14.68 14.07 17.07
CA PRO A 74 -15.48 14.01 18.29
C PRO A 74 -15.27 12.66 18.99
N PHE A 75 -14.24 12.56 19.82
CA PHE A 75 -13.93 11.31 20.55
C PHE A 75 -14.82 11.09 21.78
N ALA A 76 -15.55 12.10 22.22
CA ALA A 76 -16.18 12.10 23.53
C ALA A 76 -17.63 11.56 23.56
N SER A 77 -18.18 11.18 22.40
CA SER A 77 -19.51 10.56 22.36
C SER A 77 -19.40 9.06 22.67
N PRO A 78 -20.13 8.53 23.67
CA PRO A 78 -20.18 7.10 23.94
C PRO A 78 -20.86 6.31 22.82
N ALA A 79 -21.59 6.98 21.92
CA ALA A 79 -22.15 6.35 20.73
C ALA A 79 -21.15 6.24 19.57
N PHE A 80 -19.94 6.81 19.71
CA PHE A 80 -18.92 6.80 18.67
C PHE A 80 -18.08 5.52 18.77
N THR A 81 -18.42 4.54 17.94
CA THR A 81 -17.81 3.20 17.93
C THR A 81 -16.42 3.18 17.28
N GLN A 82 -15.70 2.07 17.43
CA GLN A 82 -14.47 1.80 16.67
C GLN A 82 -14.74 1.85 15.16
N ALA A 83 -15.86 1.27 14.70
CA ALA A 83 -16.24 1.26 13.29
C ALA A 83 -16.49 2.70 12.77
N ASP A 84 -17.13 3.56 13.57
CA ASP A 84 -17.33 4.97 13.22
C ASP A 84 -16.01 5.72 13.10
N MET A 85 -15.05 5.44 13.99
CA MET A 85 -13.70 6.00 13.90
C MET A 85 -13.02 5.61 12.59
N VAL A 86 -13.02 4.31 12.23
CA VAL A 86 -12.41 3.85 10.98
C VAL A 86 -13.12 4.47 9.78
N LYS A 87 -14.46 4.48 9.77
CA LYS A 87 -15.26 5.07 8.68
C LYS A 87 -14.93 6.54 8.48
N ARG A 88 -14.72 7.28 9.57
CA ARG A 88 -14.32 8.67 9.51
C ARG A 88 -12.89 8.83 9.00
N ILE A 89 -11.94 7.99 9.45
CA ILE A 89 -10.59 7.95 8.89
C ILE A 89 -10.63 7.61 7.39
N TYR A 90 -11.54 6.75 6.94
CA TYR A 90 -11.63 6.44 5.53
C TYR A 90 -12.09 7.66 4.74
N THR A 91 -13.18 8.28 5.18
CA THR A 91 -13.80 9.46 4.55
C THR A 91 -12.85 10.67 4.50
N GLU A 92 -12.19 11.00 5.61
CA GLU A 92 -11.31 12.17 5.68
C GLU A 92 -10.04 12.01 4.83
N PHE A 93 -9.67 10.76 4.51
CA PHE A 93 -8.45 10.43 3.77
C PHE A 93 -8.72 9.86 2.38
N GLY A 94 -9.95 9.95 1.87
CA GLY A 94 -10.35 9.51 0.53
C GLY A 94 -10.25 7.99 0.30
N MET A 95 -10.26 7.19 1.36
CA MET A 95 -10.09 5.73 1.29
C MET A 95 -11.43 4.99 1.26
N GLU A 96 -12.54 5.69 1.44
CA GLU A 96 -13.89 5.11 1.47
C GLU A 96 -14.28 4.46 0.14
N THR A 97 -13.63 4.84 -0.97
CA THR A 97 -13.86 4.23 -2.28
C THR A 97 -13.12 2.90 -2.46
N GLU A 98 -11.99 2.73 -1.77
CA GLU A 98 -11.10 1.57 -1.88
C GLU A 98 -11.31 0.55 -0.77
N TYR A 99 -11.78 0.97 0.40
CA TYR A 99 -11.90 0.11 1.57
C TYR A 99 -13.31 0.19 2.17
N LEU A 100 -13.79 -0.94 2.68
CA LEU A 100 -15.03 -1.05 3.44
C LEU A 100 -14.72 -1.17 4.93
N VAL A 101 -15.53 -0.50 5.74
CA VAL A 101 -15.57 -0.80 7.17
C VAL A 101 -16.52 -1.97 7.34
N GLY A 102 -16.09 -3.03 8.02
CA GLY A 102 -16.98 -4.15 8.33
C GLY A 102 -18.17 -3.65 9.15
N VAL A 103 -19.33 -4.29 8.98
CA VAL A 103 -20.58 -3.89 9.66
C VAL A 103 -20.48 -4.04 11.17
N GLU A 104 -19.79 -5.09 11.63
CA GLU A 104 -19.66 -5.40 13.05
C GLU A 104 -18.30 -5.03 13.62
N ASN A 105 -17.23 -5.13 12.84
CA ASN A 105 -15.88 -4.80 13.28
C ASN A 105 -15.10 -4.11 12.17
N GLY A 106 -14.40 -3.04 12.55
CA GLY A 106 -13.42 -2.39 11.69
C GLY A 106 -12.07 -3.12 11.70
N PRO A 107 -11.17 -2.83 10.76
CA PRO A 107 -9.78 -3.26 10.86
C PRO A 107 -9.13 -2.82 12.16
N ALA A 108 -8.24 -3.66 12.67
CA ALA A 108 -7.42 -3.36 13.83
C ALA A 108 -6.51 -2.15 13.57
N PHE A 109 -6.37 -1.26 14.54
CA PHE A 109 -5.44 -0.12 14.46
C PHE A 109 -4.80 0.17 15.80
N LYS A 110 -3.62 0.81 15.80
CA LYS A 110 -3.00 1.28 17.05
C LYS A 110 -3.35 2.74 17.28
N ALA A 111 -3.74 3.09 18.48
CA ALA A 111 -3.99 4.49 18.85
C ALA A 111 -3.23 4.89 20.11
N TRP A 112 -2.74 6.12 20.13
CA TRP A 112 -2.12 6.75 21.30
C TRP A 112 -2.40 8.24 21.29
N PHE A 113 -2.18 8.93 22.41
CA PHE A 113 -2.30 10.38 22.46
C PHE A 113 -1.14 11.01 23.24
N THR A 114 -0.92 12.30 23.03
CA THR A 114 0.12 13.05 23.75
C THR A 114 -0.11 12.97 25.27
N GLY A 115 0.87 12.41 25.99
CA GLY A 115 0.80 12.23 27.45
C GLY A 115 0.29 10.86 27.92
N MET A 116 0.04 9.91 27.02
CA MET A 116 -0.14 8.51 27.36
C MET A 116 1.20 7.88 27.82
N ASP A 117 1.19 7.10 28.90
CA ASP A 117 2.37 6.43 29.43
C ASP A 117 2.96 5.43 28.43
N GLY A 118 4.23 5.64 28.05
CA GLY A 118 4.95 4.84 27.05
C GLY A 118 4.63 5.18 25.58
N GLY A 119 3.79 6.17 25.32
CA GLY A 119 3.57 6.73 23.99
C GLY A 119 3.26 5.69 22.90
N LYS A 120 3.93 5.84 21.73
CA LYS A 120 3.75 4.96 20.57
C LYS A 120 4.18 3.50 20.85
N GLU A 121 5.21 3.29 21.64
CA GLU A 121 5.77 1.95 21.88
C GLU A 121 4.87 1.06 22.73
N ARG A 122 4.09 1.68 23.64
CA ARG A 122 3.09 0.99 24.47
C ARG A 122 1.66 1.16 23.99
N ALA A 123 1.46 1.67 22.78
CA ALA A 123 0.14 1.80 22.18
C ALA A 123 -0.46 0.40 21.93
N GLY A 124 -1.60 0.12 22.57
CA GLY A 124 -2.35 -1.11 22.34
C GLY A 124 -3.02 -1.13 20.96
N THR A 125 -3.27 -2.33 20.45
CA THR A 125 -4.08 -2.52 19.25
C THR A 125 -5.57 -2.48 19.63
N ILE A 126 -6.33 -1.63 18.95
CA ILE A 126 -7.79 -1.51 19.09
C ILE A 126 -8.42 -2.40 18.02
N GLU A 127 -9.01 -3.51 18.47
CA GLU A 127 -9.62 -4.54 17.62
C GLU A 127 -11.13 -4.64 17.84
N SER A 128 -11.65 -4.01 18.89
CA SER A 128 -13.05 -4.07 19.32
C SER A 128 -13.49 -2.75 19.96
N ASP A 129 -14.81 -2.57 20.07
CA ASP A 129 -15.40 -1.41 20.77
C ASP A 129 -15.01 -1.36 22.25
N VAL A 130 -14.80 -2.49 22.91
CA VAL A 130 -14.35 -2.53 24.32
C VAL A 130 -12.95 -1.90 24.47
N ASN A 131 -12.03 -2.21 23.54
CA ASN A 131 -10.70 -1.60 23.54
C ASN A 131 -10.78 -0.10 23.20
N TRP A 132 -11.74 0.28 22.36
CA TRP A 132 -11.98 1.66 21.99
C TRP A 132 -12.53 2.50 23.14
N GLU A 133 -13.50 1.99 23.89
CA GLU A 133 -14.03 2.64 25.09
C GLU A 133 -12.96 2.83 26.17
N GLU A 134 -12.11 1.83 26.38
CA GLU A 134 -10.94 1.93 27.29
C GLU A 134 -10.01 3.07 26.85
N PHE A 135 -9.73 3.15 25.55
CA PHE A 135 -8.91 4.21 24.97
C PHE A 135 -9.54 5.59 25.16
N GLN A 136 -10.85 5.74 24.88
CA GLN A 136 -11.59 6.99 25.09
C GLN A 136 -11.57 7.41 26.56
N ARG A 137 -11.79 6.47 27.49
CA ARG A 137 -11.77 6.77 28.93
C ARG A 137 -10.41 7.29 29.38
N ARG A 138 -9.31 6.68 28.93
CA ARG A 138 -7.94 7.16 29.20
C ARG A 138 -7.68 8.53 28.58
N LEU A 139 -8.13 8.74 27.34
CA LEU A 139 -8.01 10.01 26.65
C LEU A 139 -8.72 11.12 27.44
N LEU A 140 -9.95 10.89 27.89
CA LEU A 140 -10.75 11.88 28.62
C LEU A 140 -10.22 12.16 30.03
N THR A 141 -9.81 11.12 30.77
CA THR A 141 -9.30 11.24 32.15
C THR A 141 -7.93 11.90 32.26
N THR A 142 -7.14 11.90 31.19
CA THR A 142 -5.82 12.55 31.18
C THR A 142 -5.95 14.07 31.35
N ARG A 143 -5.23 14.69 32.29
CA ARG A 143 -5.37 16.13 32.62
C ARG A 143 -4.64 17.11 31.68
N ARG A 144 -4.08 16.65 30.56
CA ARG A 144 -3.33 17.50 29.61
C ARG A 144 -4.28 18.40 28.81
N LYS A 145 -3.94 19.69 28.69
CA LYS A 145 -4.73 20.66 27.90
C LYS A 145 -4.65 20.39 26.39
N ASP A 146 -3.47 20.01 25.90
CA ASP A 146 -3.23 19.74 24.49
C ASP A 146 -3.07 18.23 24.26
N LYS A 147 -4.17 17.57 23.89
CA LYS A 147 -4.18 16.14 23.53
C LYS A 147 -4.27 16.01 22.02
N THR A 148 -3.22 15.50 21.39
CA THR A 148 -3.26 15.06 20.00
C THR A 148 -3.39 13.55 19.99
N VAL A 149 -4.40 13.04 19.30
CA VAL A 149 -4.57 11.60 19.07
C VAL A 149 -3.81 11.21 17.82
N PHE A 150 -3.12 10.09 17.89
CA PHE A 150 -2.41 9.48 16.78
C PHE A 150 -3.00 8.11 16.52
N VAL A 151 -3.27 7.78 15.26
CA VAL A 151 -3.76 6.47 14.85
C VAL A 151 -2.84 5.91 13.80
N SER A 152 -2.33 4.69 14.00
CA SER A 152 -1.53 3.95 13.02
C SER A 152 -2.37 2.86 12.39
N LEU A 153 -2.54 2.94 11.08
CA LEU A 153 -3.17 1.90 10.25
C LEU A 153 -2.08 1.10 9.54
N ASP A 154 -2.13 -0.22 9.69
CA ASP A 154 -1.29 -1.14 8.93
C ASP A 154 -2.04 -1.53 7.65
N MET A 155 -1.58 -1.03 6.51
CA MET A 155 -2.24 -1.24 5.22
C MET A 155 -2.23 -2.73 4.79
N ASP A 156 -1.30 -3.54 5.30
CA ASP A 156 -1.28 -4.98 5.01
C ASP A 156 -2.46 -5.68 5.70
N THR A 157 -2.87 -5.20 6.88
CA THR A 157 -4.07 -5.69 7.59
C THR A 157 -5.38 -5.19 6.97
N LEU A 158 -5.33 -4.14 6.15
CA LEU A 158 -6.50 -3.61 5.43
C LEU A 158 -6.84 -4.39 4.16
N VAL A 159 -5.97 -5.29 3.70
CA VAL A 159 -6.19 -6.06 2.46
C VAL A 159 -7.52 -6.81 2.43
N PRO A 160 -7.97 -7.51 3.50
CA PRO A 160 -9.27 -8.17 3.53
C PRO A 160 -10.47 -7.21 3.45
N TYR A 161 -10.25 -5.95 3.84
CA TYR A 161 -11.26 -4.89 3.84
C TYR A 161 -11.26 -4.09 2.54
N ARG A 162 -10.32 -4.34 1.65
CA ARG A 162 -10.26 -3.68 0.35
C ARG A 162 -11.48 -4.10 -0.46
N ARG A 163 -12.23 -3.12 -0.98
CA ARG A 163 -13.23 -3.39 -2.02
C ARG A 163 -12.49 -4.10 -3.13
N SER A 164 -12.89 -5.35 -3.40
CA SER A 164 -12.47 -6.00 -4.62
C SER A 164 -12.83 -5.04 -5.74
N HIS A 165 -11.82 -4.53 -6.44
CA HIS A 165 -12.03 -3.80 -7.69
C HIS A 165 -12.55 -4.85 -8.68
N GLN A 166 -13.82 -5.23 -8.53
CA GLN A 166 -14.61 -5.68 -9.66
C GLN A 166 -14.51 -4.53 -10.64
N SER A 167 -13.78 -4.77 -11.72
CA SER A 167 -13.55 -3.80 -12.79
C SER A 167 -14.85 -3.06 -13.06
N ARG A 168 -14.87 -1.74 -12.81
CA ARG A 168 -16.02 -0.86 -13.08
C ARG A 168 -16.15 -0.63 -14.58
N PHE A 169 -16.30 -1.69 -15.36
CA PHE A 169 -16.98 -1.54 -16.64
C PHE A 169 -18.44 -1.29 -16.32
N SER A 170 -18.87 -0.06 -16.62
CA SER A 170 -20.16 0.53 -16.30
C SER A 170 -21.35 -0.39 -16.59
N ALA A 171 -22.03 -0.83 -15.53
CA ALA A 171 -23.41 -1.24 -15.61
C ALA A 171 -24.29 -0.06 -15.17
N THR A 172 -24.81 0.68 -16.14
CA THR A 172 -26.03 1.45 -15.94
C THR A 172 -27.14 0.49 -15.51
N GLU A 173 -27.73 0.80 -14.36
CA GLU A 173 -29.01 0.34 -13.81
C GLU A 173 -29.62 -0.92 -14.42
N HIS A 174 -29.54 -2.04 -13.69
CA HIS A 174 -30.74 -2.78 -13.33
C HIS A 174 -30.49 -3.59 -12.06
N ALA A 175 -31.16 -3.16 -10.99
CA ALA A 175 -31.25 -3.88 -9.73
C ALA A 175 -32.01 -5.18 -9.95
N ASN A 176 -31.28 -6.31 -9.93
CA ASN A 176 -31.67 -7.62 -9.38
C ASN A 176 -30.84 -8.70 -10.07
N GLN A 177 -29.74 -9.15 -9.45
CA GLN A 177 -29.32 -10.56 -9.54
C GLN A 177 -28.15 -10.87 -8.62
N THR A 178 -28.49 -11.47 -7.48
CA THR A 178 -27.64 -12.36 -6.69
C THR A 178 -27.43 -13.67 -7.46
N THR A 179 -26.57 -13.65 -8.47
CA THR A 179 -25.93 -14.85 -9.01
C THR A 179 -24.55 -14.44 -9.49
N SER A 180 -23.51 -15.20 -9.18
CA SER A 180 -22.19 -15.02 -9.77
C SER A 180 -22.32 -15.19 -11.27
N SER A 181 -22.56 -14.10 -12.00
CA SER A 181 -22.65 -14.16 -13.46
C SER A 181 -21.26 -14.50 -13.93
N ALA A 182 -21.09 -15.74 -14.39
CA ALA A 182 -19.96 -16.08 -15.21
C ALA A 182 -19.88 -15.03 -16.34
N PRO A 183 -18.67 -14.55 -16.70
CA PRO A 183 -18.51 -13.65 -17.84
C PRO A 183 -19.24 -14.24 -19.04
N GLN A 184 -20.10 -13.44 -19.67
CA GLN A 184 -20.84 -13.90 -20.84
C GLN A 184 -19.86 -14.06 -21.99
N VAL A 185 -20.12 -14.98 -22.92
CA VAL A 185 -19.27 -15.19 -24.10
C VAL A 185 -19.13 -13.90 -24.92
N THR A 186 -20.13 -13.02 -24.87
CA THR A 186 -20.15 -11.70 -25.51
C THR A 186 -19.14 -10.72 -24.94
N ASP A 187 -18.66 -10.94 -23.70
CA ASP A 187 -17.73 -10.03 -23.01
C ASP A 187 -16.28 -10.24 -23.47
N PHE A 188 -16.01 -11.33 -24.19
CA PHE A 188 -14.69 -11.66 -24.70
C PHE A 188 -14.49 -11.14 -26.13
N SER A 189 -13.27 -10.71 -26.42
CA SER A 189 -12.90 -10.34 -27.78
C SER A 189 -13.04 -11.54 -28.73
N GLU A 190 -13.26 -11.28 -30.02
CA GLU A 190 -13.40 -12.35 -31.01
C GLU A 190 -12.22 -13.33 -31.00
N LYS A 191 -11.01 -12.81 -30.84
CA LYS A 191 -9.79 -13.60 -30.71
C LYS A 191 -9.84 -14.53 -29.49
N GLU A 192 -10.28 -14.03 -28.33
CA GLU A 192 -10.40 -14.84 -27.11
C GLU A 192 -11.48 -15.90 -27.22
N ARG A 193 -12.61 -15.59 -27.89
CA ARG A 193 -13.66 -16.57 -28.18
C ARG A 193 -13.13 -17.72 -29.02
N ILE A 194 -12.40 -17.42 -30.10
CA ILE A 194 -11.79 -18.44 -30.96
C ILE A 194 -10.77 -19.27 -30.18
N LEU A 195 -9.90 -18.65 -29.37
CA LEU A 195 -8.96 -19.37 -28.51
C LEU A 195 -9.68 -20.29 -27.51
N GLY A 196 -10.81 -19.85 -26.95
CA GLY A 196 -11.67 -20.66 -26.09
C GLY A 196 -12.17 -21.92 -26.80
N VAL A 197 -12.72 -21.77 -28.00
CA VAL A 197 -13.20 -22.90 -28.82
C VAL A 197 -12.07 -23.87 -29.16
N ILE A 198 -10.89 -23.37 -29.54
CA ILE A 198 -9.72 -24.21 -29.82
C ILE A 198 -9.26 -24.93 -28.55
N GLY A 199 -9.23 -24.24 -27.41
CA GLY A 199 -8.86 -24.81 -26.11
C GLY A 199 -9.81 -25.92 -25.66
N GLU A 200 -11.12 -25.76 -25.87
CA GLU A 200 -12.11 -26.81 -25.62
C GLU A 200 -11.90 -28.02 -26.53
N GLY A 201 -11.59 -27.77 -27.82
CA GLY A 201 -11.23 -28.82 -28.77
C GLY A 201 -10.00 -29.62 -28.32
N ILE A 202 -8.95 -28.93 -27.90
CA ILE A 202 -7.75 -29.57 -27.33
C ILE A 202 -8.11 -30.40 -26.09
N ALA A 203 -8.83 -29.81 -25.13
CA ALA A 203 -9.21 -30.47 -23.89
C ALA A 203 -10.04 -31.74 -24.12
N GLY A 204 -10.91 -31.74 -25.15
CA GLY A 204 -11.69 -32.90 -25.55
C GLY A 204 -10.84 -34.08 -26.04
N HIS A 205 -9.77 -33.82 -26.79
CA HIS A 205 -8.90 -34.85 -27.38
C HIS A 205 -7.85 -35.41 -26.42
N TRP A 206 -7.51 -34.64 -25.38
CA TRP A 206 -6.38 -34.88 -24.48
C TRP A 206 -6.81 -35.05 -23.01
N LYS A 207 -7.97 -35.69 -22.78
CA LYS A 207 -8.41 -36.07 -21.43
C LYS A 207 -7.43 -37.05 -20.80
N CYS A 208 -7.00 -36.77 -19.58
CA CYS A 208 -6.12 -37.64 -18.81
C CYS A 208 -6.94 -38.61 -17.96
N GLU A 209 -6.73 -39.91 -18.11
CA GLU A 209 -7.41 -40.94 -17.30
C GLU A 209 -6.63 -41.35 -16.04
N LEU A 210 -5.35 -40.99 -15.98
CA LEU A 210 -4.41 -41.51 -14.96
C LEU A 210 -4.37 -40.69 -13.67
N ASP A 211 -4.86 -39.45 -13.67
CA ASP A 211 -4.70 -38.55 -12.52
C ASP A 211 -5.89 -37.60 -12.36
N GLU A 212 -6.62 -37.71 -11.24
CA GLU A 212 -7.75 -36.84 -10.92
C GLU A 212 -7.32 -35.38 -10.73
N THR A 213 -6.04 -35.15 -10.42
CA THR A 213 -5.51 -33.80 -10.19
C THR A 213 -5.32 -33.01 -11.50
N HIS A 214 -5.17 -33.69 -12.64
CA HIS A 214 -4.97 -33.08 -13.95
C HIS A 214 -6.04 -33.56 -14.95
N LYS A 215 -7.02 -32.72 -15.26
CA LYS A 215 -8.09 -33.10 -16.21
C LYS A 215 -7.60 -33.29 -17.66
N THR A 216 -6.51 -32.62 -18.05
CA THR A 216 -6.00 -32.60 -19.43
C THR A 216 -4.48 -32.75 -19.46
N CYS A 217 -3.96 -33.73 -20.21
CA CYS A 217 -2.54 -34.02 -20.36
C CYS A 217 -2.19 -34.33 -21.82
N PHE A 218 -1.05 -33.83 -22.28
CA PHE A 218 -0.44 -34.33 -23.51
C PHE A 218 0.30 -35.63 -23.19
N ILE A 219 0.03 -36.69 -23.94
CA ILE A 219 0.70 -37.98 -23.81
C ILE A 219 1.73 -38.07 -24.93
N ASP A 220 3.01 -38.06 -24.57
CA ASP A 220 4.08 -38.26 -25.56
C ASP A 220 4.01 -39.69 -26.10
N GLY A 221 3.79 -39.83 -27.41
CA GLY A 221 3.65 -41.13 -28.07
C GLY A 221 4.93 -41.97 -28.06
N GLY A 222 6.10 -41.37 -27.82
CA GLY A 222 7.36 -42.10 -27.70
C GLY A 222 7.57 -42.70 -26.31
N THR A 223 7.38 -41.91 -25.27
CA THR A 223 7.69 -42.30 -23.89
C THR A 223 6.49 -42.73 -23.06
N GLY A 224 5.27 -42.43 -23.51
CA GLY A 224 4.04 -42.57 -22.72
C GLY A 224 3.98 -41.58 -21.55
N LYS A 225 4.87 -40.59 -21.48
CA LYS A 225 4.91 -39.61 -20.38
C LYS A 225 3.76 -38.61 -20.50
N HIS A 226 3.09 -38.37 -19.37
CA HIS A 226 2.03 -37.37 -19.25
C HIS A 226 2.65 -35.99 -18.94
N ILE A 227 2.35 -35.01 -19.79
CA ILE A 227 2.70 -33.61 -19.57
C ILE A 227 1.41 -32.86 -19.23
N PRO A 228 1.22 -32.38 -17.99
CA PRO A 228 -0.02 -31.72 -17.60
C PRO A 228 -0.19 -30.38 -18.32
N ILE A 229 -1.39 -30.16 -18.85
CA ILE A 229 -1.74 -28.95 -19.58
C ILE A 229 -2.54 -28.04 -18.64
N ASN A 230 -1.90 -26.98 -18.13
CA ASN A 230 -2.58 -25.94 -17.36
C ASN A 230 -3.21 -24.88 -18.30
N ARG A 231 -3.95 -23.92 -17.75
CA ARG A 231 -4.61 -22.85 -18.53
C ARG A 231 -3.64 -22.05 -19.40
N PHE A 232 -2.41 -21.82 -18.94
CA PHE A 232 -1.40 -21.07 -19.70
C PHE A 232 -0.89 -21.86 -20.89
N ARG A 233 -0.49 -23.12 -20.68
CA ARG A 233 -0.07 -24.05 -21.75
C ARG A 233 -1.18 -24.27 -22.78
N MET A 234 -2.42 -24.37 -22.32
CA MET A 234 -3.60 -24.47 -23.17
C MET A 234 -3.73 -23.25 -24.09
N ASN A 235 -3.61 -22.04 -23.53
CA ASN A 235 -3.72 -20.80 -24.30
C ASN A 235 -2.57 -20.62 -25.30
N GLU A 236 -1.33 -20.95 -24.92
CA GLU A 236 -0.17 -20.92 -25.83
C GLU A 236 -0.36 -21.88 -27.01
N TRP A 237 -0.84 -23.08 -26.72
CA TRP A 237 -1.09 -24.07 -27.75
C TRP A 237 -2.27 -23.68 -28.65
N ALA A 238 -3.38 -23.21 -28.09
CA ALA A 238 -4.51 -22.70 -28.86
C ALA A 238 -4.11 -21.52 -29.76
N ALA A 239 -3.27 -20.62 -29.26
CA ALA A 239 -2.74 -19.50 -30.03
C ALA A 239 -1.83 -19.95 -31.18
N TYR A 240 -1.04 -21.01 -30.97
CA TYR A 240 -0.25 -21.60 -32.05
C TYR A 240 -1.14 -22.15 -33.17
N ILE A 241 -2.15 -22.95 -32.82
CA ILE A 241 -3.08 -23.54 -33.80
C ILE A 241 -3.81 -22.44 -34.59
N LEU A 242 -4.25 -21.38 -33.88
CA LEU A 242 -4.88 -20.22 -34.51
C LEU A 242 -3.93 -19.52 -35.50
N ALA A 243 -2.66 -19.36 -35.13
CA ALA A 243 -1.66 -18.69 -35.96
C ALA A 243 -1.26 -19.50 -37.21
N THR A 244 -1.22 -20.83 -37.10
CA THR A 244 -0.83 -21.71 -38.22
C THR A 244 -1.98 -22.05 -39.16
N GLN A 245 -3.21 -21.58 -38.86
CA GLN A 245 -4.43 -21.95 -39.58
C GLN A 245 -4.55 -23.47 -39.77
N SER A 246 -3.97 -24.25 -38.85
CA SER A 246 -3.99 -25.69 -38.95
C SER A 246 -5.42 -26.12 -38.71
N ASP A 247 -6.03 -26.64 -39.76
CA ASP A 247 -7.42 -27.09 -39.71
C ASP A 247 -7.53 -28.13 -38.59
N ILE A 248 -8.25 -27.80 -37.51
CA ILE A 248 -8.57 -28.73 -36.40
C ILE A 248 -9.65 -29.70 -36.90
N SER A 249 -9.56 -30.11 -38.16
CA SER A 249 -10.43 -31.08 -38.77
C SER A 249 -10.12 -32.44 -38.17
N VAL A 250 -10.79 -32.72 -37.05
CA VAL A 250 -11.28 -33.94 -36.37
C VAL A 250 -10.52 -35.27 -36.53
N LYS A 251 -9.81 -35.53 -37.62
CA LYS A 251 -9.19 -36.81 -37.92
C LYS A 251 -7.88 -37.05 -37.17
N GLU A 252 -7.11 -36.01 -36.89
CA GLU A 252 -5.83 -36.17 -36.18
C GLU A 252 -5.81 -35.34 -34.90
N LYS A 253 -5.42 -35.99 -33.79
CA LYS A 253 -5.22 -35.29 -32.52
C LYS A 253 -4.11 -34.25 -32.74
N PRO A 254 -4.39 -32.94 -32.63
CA PRO A 254 -3.35 -31.95 -32.81
C PRO A 254 -2.26 -32.24 -31.78
N LYS A 255 -0.99 -32.16 -32.20
CA LYS A 255 0.16 -32.29 -31.30
C LYS A 255 0.71 -30.89 -31.00
N PRO A 256 1.15 -30.61 -29.76
CA PRO A 256 1.88 -29.38 -29.48
C PRO A 256 3.16 -29.35 -30.31
N PRO A 257 3.57 -28.17 -30.82
CA PRO A 257 4.85 -28.00 -31.47
C PRO A 257 6.01 -28.43 -30.58
N GLN A 258 7.07 -28.96 -31.20
CA GLN A 258 8.25 -29.44 -30.48
C GLN A 258 8.87 -28.37 -29.56
N TYR A 259 8.80 -27.10 -29.94
CA TYR A 259 9.35 -26.01 -29.12
C TYR A 259 8.52 -25.77 -27.84
N LEU A 260 7.18 -25.88 -27.91
CA LEU A 260 6.33 -25.80 -26.71
C LEU A 260 6.59 -27.00 -25.80
N LEU A 261 6.75 -28.20 -26.36
CA LEU A 261 7.10 -29.39 -25.60
C LEU A 261 8.44 -29.21 -24.87
N ALA A 262 9.46 -28.73 -25.57
CA ALA A 262 10.77 -28.46 -24.97
C ALA A 262 10.71 -27.43 -23.84
N GLU A 263 9.84 -26.42 -23.95
CA GLU A 263 9.60 -25.43 -22.89
C GLU A 263 8.82 -26.03 -21.70
N TRP A 264 7.83 -26.87 -21.96
CA TRP A 264 7.01 -27.49 -20.92
C TRP A 264 7.71 -28.60 -20.15
N GLU A 265 8.66 -29.28 -20.80
CA GLU A 265 9.50 -30.32 -20.21
C GLU A 265 10.62 -29.76 -19.34
N GLN A 266 10.99 -28.49 -19.53
CA GLN A 266 11.82 -27.80 -18.56
C GLN A 266 11.04 -27.75 -17.25
N VAL A 267 11.36 -28.69 -16.35
CA VAL A 267 10.98 -28.61 -14.94
C VAL A 267 11.28 -27.19 -14.55
N PRO A 268 10.29 -26.41 -14.07
CA PRO A 268 10.54 -25.06 -13.61
C PRO A 268 11.69 -25.17 -12.63
N THR A 269 12.90 -24.82 -13.09
CA THR A 269 14.06 -24.85 -12.21
C THR A 269 13.64 -23.89 -11.10
N PRO A 270 13.68 -24.32 -9.82
CA PRO A 270 13.27 -23.47 -8.73
C PRO A 270 14.14 -22.24 -8.86
N LYS A 271 13.56 -21.20 -9.45
CA LYS A 271 14.30 -20.04 -9.92
C LYS A 271 14.95 -19.54 -8.65
N PRO A 272 16.30 -19.63 -8.51
CA PRO A 272 16.93 -19.40 -7.23
C PRO A 272 16.43 -18.04 -6.78
N ARG A 273 15.67 -18.02 -5.69
CA ARG A 273 15.12 -16.79 -5.13
C ARG A 273 16.33 -15.96 -4.73
N GLY A 274 16.76 -15.11 -5.65
CA GLY A 274 18.07 -14.49 -5.65
C GLY A 274 18.31 -13.70 -4.38
N ARG A 275 19.25 -14.17 -3.57
CA ARG A 275 19.94 -13.40 -2.53
C ARG A 275 21.18 -12.66 -3.07
N GLY A 276 21.45 -12.72 -4.39
CA GLY A 276 22.55 -11.98 -5.00
C GLY A 276 22.11 -10.57 -5.38
N GLY A 277 22.53 -9.58 -4.59
CA GLY A 277 22.44 -8.16 -4.98
C GLY A 277 23.53 -7.78 -6.00
N PRO A 278 23.49 -6.56 -6.55
CA PRO A 278 24.39 -6.07 -7.60
C PRO A 278 25.88 -5.91 -7.19
N TYR A 279 26.27 -6.38 -6.01
CA TYR A 279 27.65 -6.37 -5.50
C TYR A 279 28.07 -7.71 -4.89
N SER A 280 27.56 -8.83 -5.40
CA SER A 280 28.18 -10.11 -5.08
C SER A 280 29.53 -10.18 -5.81
N PRO A 281 30.67 -10.27 -5.10
CA PRO A 281 31.95 -10.52 -5.75
C PRO A 281 31.87 -11.84 -6.53
N PRO A 282 32.63 -12.00 -7.62
CA PRO A 282 32.65 -13.24 -8.38
C PRO A 282 32.99 -14.38 -7.43
N VAL A 283 32.05 -15.31 -7.27
CA VAL A 283 32.29 -16.56 -6.57
C VAL A 283 33.22 -17.35 -7.48
N THR A 284 34.51 -17.27 -7.20
CA THR A 284 35.51 -18.17 -7.75
C THR A 284 35.12 -19.58 -7.32
N THR A 285 34.67 -20.39 -8.27
CA THR A 285 34.45 -21.83 -8.06
C THR A 285 35.78 -22.46 -7.67
N ALA A 286 35.93 -22.78 -6.39
CA ALA A 286 37.00 -23.64 -5.92
C ALA A 286 36.76 -25.07 -6.45
N PRO A 287 37.82 -25.80 -6.84
CA PRO A 287 37.70 -27.18 -7.26
C PRO A 287 37.25 -28.04 -6.07
N ILE A 288 36.32 -28.94 -6.36
CA ILE A 288 35.85 -29.98 -5.45
C ILE A 288 37.05 -30.88 -5.14
N ILE A 289 37.57 -30.79 -3.92
CA ILE A 289 38.47 -31.79 -3.34
C ILE A 289 37.70 -32.43 -2.18
N ASN A 290 37.50 -33.74 -2.29
CA ASN A 290 36.85 -34.59 -1.30
C ASN A 290 37.54 -34.48 0.08
N PRO A 291 36.79 -34.45 1.19
CA PRO A 291 37.39 -34.45 2.51
C PRO A 291 37.66 -35.87 2.99
N SER A 292 38.95 -36.17 3.18
CA SER A 292 39.39 -37.10 4.23
C SER A 292 39.71 -36.28 5.47
N ASN A 293 39.06 -36.64 6.59
CA ASN A 293 39.43 -36.46 7.99
C ASN A 293 40.39 -35.31 8.36
N THR A 294 39.98 -34.36 9.18
CA THR A 294 40.66 -33.98 10.45
C THR A 294 39.78 -33.02 11.26
N THR A 295 39.58 -33.34 12.53
CA THR A 295 38.85 -32.60 13.56
C THR A 295 39.69 -31.46 14.18
N THR A 296 38.99 -30.54 14.86
CA THR A 296 39.45 -29.56 15.89
C THR A 296 39.82 -28.13 15.46
N SER A 297 39.19 -27.18 16.19
CA SER A 297 39.50 -25.75 16.36
C SER A 297 38.98 -24.75 15.32
N THR A 298 37.81 -24.11 15.58
CA THR A 298 37.43 -22.77 15.06
C THR A 298 36.09 -22.22 15.64
N MET A 299 35.76 -22.49 16.91
CA MET A 299 34.48 -22.04 17.52
C MET A 299 34.57 -20.77 18.41
N GLU A 300 35.74 -20.15 18.59
CA GLU A 300 35.89 -19.04 19.56
C GLU A 300 35.97 -17.62 18.95
N SER A 301 36.16 -17.48 17.65
CA SER A 301 36.40 -16.14 17.04
C SER A 301 35.14 -15.36 16.62
N LEU A 302 33.92 -15.92 16.78
CA LEU A 302 32.69 -15.30 16.28
C LEU A 302 31.91 -14.49 17.34
N VAL A 303 32.25 -14.56 18.63
CA VAL A 303 31.51 -13.87 19.70
C VAL A 303 32.00 -12.43 19.91
N ALA A 304 33.28 -12.12 19.62
CA ALA A 304 33.85 -10.79 19.87
C ALA A 304 33.39 -9.69 18.89
N VAL A 305 32.94 -10.06 17.67
CA VAL A 305 32.56 -9.08 16.62
C VAL A 305 31.13 -8.53 16.82
N LEU A 306 30.27 -9.23 17.56
CA LEU A 306 28.89 -8.80 17.82
C LEU A 306 28.75 -7.81 19.00
N ALA A 307 29.74 -7.74 19.89
CA ALA A 307 29.70 -6.81 21.03
C ALA A 307 30.12 -5.38 20.68
N ALA A 308 30.95 -5.19 19.64
CA ALA A 308 31.50 -3.88 19.28
C ALA A 308 30.54 -3.01 18.43
N SER A 309 29.51 -3.59 17.83
CA SER A 309 28.60 -2.90 16.89
C SER A 309 27.36 -2.29 17.55
N THR A 310 27.05 -2.61 18.81
CA THR A 310 25.89 -2.08 19.54
C THR A 310 26.20 -0.77 20.28
N THR A 311 27.44 -0.53 20.68
CA THR A 311 27.83 0.66 21.48
C THR A 311 27.88 1.96 20.66
N VAL A 312 28.17 1.88 19.35
CA VAL A 312 28.30 3.08 18.50
C VAL A 312 26.94 3.68 18.10
N MET A 313 25.85 2.87 18.05
CA MET A 313 24.51 3.39 17.72
C MET A 313 23.82 4.09 18.90
N LEU A 314 24.12 3.71 20.15
CA LEU A 314 23.49 4.32 21.33
C LEU A 314 24.04 5.72 21.65
N ASN A 315 25.32 5.99 21.37
CA ASN A 315 25.91 7.30 21.66
C ASN A 315 25.47 8.41 20.68
N ASN A 316 25.10 8.07 19.45
CA ASN A 316 24.65 9.07 18.47
C ASN A 316 23.19 9.50 18.64
N MET A 317 22.35 8.77 19.37
CA MET A 317 20.96 9.18 19.63
C MET A 317 20.79 10.08 20.87
N LEU A 318 21.75 10.11 21.79
CA LEU A 318 21.65 10.89 23.03
C LEU A 318 22.18 12.34 22.90
N GLN A 319 22.88 12.69 21.82
CA GLN A 319 23.46 14.03 21.64
C GLN A 319 22.64 14.99 20.75
N SER A 320 21.49 14.58 20.21
CA SER A 320 20.64 15.44 19.36
C SER A 320 19.52 16.17 20.12
N SER A 321 19.52 16.16 21.46
CA SER A 321 18.41 16.64 22.28
C SER A 321 18.64 18.02 22.91
N HIS A 322 19.27 18.96 22.20
CA HIS A 322 19.32 20.37 22.63
C HIS A 322 19.29 21.32 21.43
N ALA A 323 18.10 21.56 20.87
CA ALA A 323 17.88 22.73 20.02
C ALA A 323 16.43 23.23 20.18
N SER A 324 16.31 24.32 20.93
CA SER A 324 15.30 25.38 20.88
C SER A 324 13.83 24.99 20.74
N GLY A 325 13.10 25.16 21.84
CA GLY A 325 11.65 25.37 21.84
C GLY A 325 11.28 26.63 21.04
N SER A 326 11.06 26.44 19.74
CA SER A 326 10.38 27.41 18.90
C SER A 326 8.89 27.32 19.23
N GLN A 327 8.38 28.34 19.92
CA GLN A 327 6.95 28.59 20.02
C GLN A 327 6.39 28.68 18.61
N GLN A 328 5.73 27.62 18.13
CA GLN A 328 4.98 27.67 16.89
C GLN A 328 3.79 28.60 17.11
N LYS A 329 3.97 29.87 16.72
CA LYS A 329 2.85 30.79 16.50
C LYS A 329 1.79 30.06 15.65
N PRO A 330 0.49 30.20 15.96
CA PRO A 330 -0.57 29.68 15.12
C PRO A 330 -0.32 30.14 13.68
N PRO A 331 -0.52 29.28 12.66
CA PRO A 331 -0.22 29.62 11.29
C PRO A 331 -1.01 30.88 10.92
N THR A 332 -0.31 32.01 10.92
CA THR A 332 -0.78 33.26 10.34
C THR A 332 -1.21 32.89 8.93
N LYS A 333 -2.53 32.97 8.67
CA LYS A 333 -3.14 32.72 7.37
C LYS A 333 -2.32 33.49 6.35
N ARG A 334 -1.40 32.81 5.65
CA ARG A 334 -0.62 33.47 4.60
C ARG A 334 -1.64 33.98 3.59
N PRO A 335 -1.59 35.25 3.20
CA PRO A 335 -2.47 35.75 2.15
C PRO A 335 -2.34 34.80 0.96
N ALA A 336 -3.47 34.27 0.51
CA ALA A 336 -3.50 33.36 -0.62
C ALA A 336 -2.85 34.08 -1.80
N SER A 337 -1.83 33.45 -2.40
CA SER A 337 -1.21 33.98 -3.62
C SER A 337 -2.32 34.29 -4.63
N PRO A 338 -2.27 35.44 -5.31
CA PRO A 338 -3.31 35.83 -6.24
C PRO A 338 -3.55 34.71 -7.25
N LEU A 339 -4.83 34.38 -7.48
CA LEU A 339 -5.22 33.34 -8.43
C LEU A 339 -4.69 33.72 -9.83
N PRO A 340 -3.95 32.83 -10.51
CA PRO A 340 -3.42 33.14 -11.83
C PRO A 340 -4.54 33.40 -12.84
N ASP A 341 -4.33 34.34 -13.76
CA ASP A 341 -5.29 34.69 -14.82
C ASP A 341 -5.54 33.48 -15.73
N VAL A 342 -6.76 33.35 -16.26
CA VAL A 342 -7.16 32.23 -17.14
C VAL A 342 -6.29 32.17 -18.39
N LYS A 343 -5.80 33.31 -18.86
CA LYS A 343 -4.92 33.43 -20.03
C LYS A 343 -3.56 32.75 -19.84
N ASP A 344 -3.12 32.59 -18.59
CA ASP A 344 -1.84 31.97 -18.25
C ASP A 344 -1.97 30.48 -17.92
N TRP A 345 -3.18 29.92 -17.94
CA TRP A 345 -3.42 28.54 -17.55
C TRP A 345 -2.69 27.52 -18.42
N LEU A 346 -2.67 27.73 -19.74
CA LEU A 346 -1.92 26.84 -20.64
C LEU A 346 -0.43 26.81 -20.29
N HIS A 347 0.16 27.99 -20.07
CA HIS A 347 1.56 28.13 -19.75
C HIS A 347 1.90 27.47 -18.41
N LEU A 348 1.09 27.72 -17.37
CA LEU A 348 1.29 27.13 -16.05
C LEU A 348 1.10 25.61 -16.06
N CYS A 349 0.08 25.12 -16.77
CA CYS A 349 -0.19 23.68 -16.91
C CYS A 349 0.98 22.96 -17.57
N LEU A 350 1.46 23.46 -18.72
CA LEU A 350 2.56 22.82 -19.46
C LEU A 350 3.89 22.89 -18.70
N ARG A 351 4.17 23.99 -17.98
CA ARG A 351 5.36 24.07 -17.13
C ARG A 351 5.30 23.06 -15.98
N SER A 352 4.18 22.96 -15.27
CA SER A 352 4.00 21.96 -14.21
C SER A 352 4.10 20.52 -14.75
N PHE A 353 3.54 20.26 -15.93
CA PHE A 353 3.67 18.96 -16.58
C PHE A 353 5.12 18.63 -16.93
N GLY A 354 5.85 19.61 -17.48
CA GLY A 354 7.27 19.46 -17.80
C GLY A 354 8.13 19.18 -16.58
N GLU A 355 7.90 19.90 -15.48
CA GLU A 355 8.57 19.67 -14.20
C GLU A 355 8.31 18.27 -13.65
N GLU A 356 7.06 17.80 -13.69
CA GLU A 356 6.66 16.48 -13.18
C GLU A 356 7.23 15.33 -14.02
N ARG A 357 7.32 15.51 -15.34
CA ARG A 357 7.83 14.49 -16.29
C ARG A 357 9.32 14.61 -16.59
N GLY A 358 10.01 15.63 -16.07
CA GLY A 358 11.42 15.88 -16.34
C GLY A 358 11.70 16.26 -17.81
N LEU A 359 10.78 16.97 -18.47
CA LEU A 359 10.99 17.49 -19.81
C LEU A 359 11.91 18.71 -19.79
N MET A 360 12.73 18.87 -20.84
CA MET A 360 13.59 20.05 -20.97
C MET A 360 12.74 21.31 -21.19
N ASP A 361 13.16 22.44 -20.58
CA ASP A 361 12.42 23.70 -20.62
C ASP A 361 12.23 24.24 -22.06
N ASP A 362 13.19 24.00 -22.95
CA ASP A 362 13.10 24.37 -24.37
C ASP A 362 11.96 23.64 -25.09
N VAL A 363 11.78 22.34 -24.79
CA VAL A 363 10.71 21.51 -25.38
C VAL A 363 9.34 21.98 -24.87
N VAL A 364 9.25 22.26 -23.56
CA VAL A 364 8.03 22.77 -22.94
C VAL A 364 7.67 24.14 -23.50
N SER A 365 8.64 25.04 -23.63
CA SER A 365 8.47 26.37 -24.19
C SER A 365 8.01 26.32 -25.66
N ALA A 366 8.62 25.45 -26.47
CA ALA A 366 8.19 25.24 -27.86
C ALA A 366 6.74 24.73 -27.95
N ALA A 367 6.36 23.76 -27.10
CA ALA A 367 5.00 23.24 -27.04
C ALA A 367 3.99 24.31 -26.61
N ILE A 368 4.33 25.16 -25.62
CA ILE A 368 3.50 26.29 -25.20
C ILE A 368 3.25 27.24 -26.37
N VAL A 369 4.29 27.64 -27.10
CA VAL A 369 4.16 28.55 -28.25
C VAL A 369 3.30 27.93 -29.34
N ALA A 370 3.53 26.67 -29.69
CA ALA A 370 2.79 25.98 -30.75
C ALA A 370 1.29 25.83 -30.41
N LEU A 371 0.96 25.43 -29.18
CA LEU A 371 -0.42 25.26 -28.73
C LEU A 371 -1.13 26.60 -28.55
N LYS A 372 -0.45 27.61 -27.99
CA LYS A 372 -1.00 28.96 -27.84
C LYS A 372 -1.27 29.63 -29.18
N ALA A 373 -0.40 29.43 -30.18
CA ALA A 373 -0.59 29.95 -31.53
C ALA A 373 -1.85 29.37 -32.23
N LYS A 374 -2.32 28.20 -31.81
CA LYS A 374 -3.56 27.58 -32.29
C LYS A 374 -4.78 27.85 -31.40
N GLY A 375 -4.60 28.62 -30.31
CA GLY A 375 -5.68 29.00 -29.40
C GLY A 375 -6.11 27.89 -28.44
N TYR A 376 -5.29 26.85 -28.24
CA TYR A 376 -5.63 25.78 -27.31
C TYR A 376 -5.60 26.23 -25.85
N THR A 377 -6.53 25.70 -25.08
CA THR A 377 -6.61 25.83 -23.61
C THR A 377 -6.46 24.46 -22.94
N PRO A 378 -6.06 24.37 -21.65
CA PRO A 378 -5.97 23.08 -20.95
C PRO A 378 -7.25 22.24 -21.00
N ASN A 379 -8.42 22.88 -20.95
CA ASN A 379 -9.73 22.21 -21.05
C ASN A 379 -9.96 21.54 -22.41
N GLU A 380 -9.41 22.12 -23.48
CA GLU A 380 -9.52 21.55 -24.83
C GLU A 380 -8.51 20.43 -25.04
N LEU A 381 -7.34 20.48 -24.37
CA LEU A 381 -6.35 19.41 -24.42
C LEU A 381 -6.87 18.11 -23.80
N CYS A 382 -7.66 18.20 -22.72
CA CYS A 382 -8.26 17.03 -22.08
C CYS A 382 -9.59 16.58 -22.69
N SER A 383 -10.10 17.27 -23.72
CA SER A 383 -11.35 16.90 -24.37
C SER A 383 -11.13 15.75 -25.37
N ASP A 384 -11.96 14.71 -25.30
CA ASP A 384 -11.94 13.55 -26.23
C ASP A 384 -12.05 13.92 -27.72
N LYS A 385 -12.48 15.15 -28.02
CA LYS A 385 -12.54 15.69 -29.38
C LYS A 385 -11.17 15.98 -29.99
N LEU A 386 -10.10 16.05 -29.19
CA LEU A 386 -8.78 16.39 -29.66
C LEU A 386 -7.94 15.13 -29.92
N ASP A 387 -7.73 14.86 -31.20
CA ASP A 387 -6.92 13.74 -31.67
C ASP A 387 -5.45 13.84 -31.21
N VAL A 388 -4.92 12.75 -30.66
CA VAL A 388 -3.56 12.64 -30.12
C VAL A 388 -2.52 12.95 -31.20
N ASP A 389 -2.74 12.44 -32.42
CA ASP A 389 -1.87 12.65 -33.57
C ASP A 389 -1.72 14.13 -33.92
N ARG A 390 -2.79 14.91 -33.75
CA ARG A 390 -2.77 16.35 -34.00
C ARG A 390 -1.91 17.09 -32.98
N ILE A 391 -2.00 16.73 -31.71
CA ILE A 391 -1.18 17.35 -30.66
C ILE A 391 0.29 16.95 -30.84
N CYS A 392 0.57 15.69 -31.19
CA CYS A 392 1.92 15.21 -31.51
C CYS A 392 2.55 16.04 -32.63
N LYS A 393 1.83 16.26 -33.74
CA LYS A 393 2.30 17.05 -34.88
C LYS A 393 2.54 18.52 -34.54
N LEU A 394 1.77 19.09 -33.63
CA LEU A 394 1.93 20.51 -33.24
C LEU A 394 3.09 20.72 -32.26
N THR A 395 3.28 19.77 -31.33
CA THR A 395 4.23 19.93 -30.21
C THR A 395 5.55 19.21 -30.44
N ASN A 396 5.62 18.32 -31.43
CA ASN A 396 6.70 17.36 -31.65
C ASN A 396 6.97 16.46 -30.42
N LEU A 397 5.99 16.29 -29.53
CA LEU A 397 6.08 15.38 -28.41
C LEU A 397 5.75 13.94 -28.85
N PRO A 398 6.38 12.93 -28.25
CA PRO A 398 6.01 11.53 -28.46
C PRO A 398 4.57 11.26 -28.03
N GLU A 399 3.88 10.35 -28.71
CA GLU A 399 2.48 9.98 -28.46
C GLU A 399 2.18 9.68 -26.99
N GLY A 400 3.00 8.85 -26.34
CA GLY A 400 2.82 8.53 -24.92
C GLY A 400 2.94 9.74 -23.98
N VAL A 401 3.75 10.75 -24.35
CA VAL A 401 3.88 12.00 -23.59
C VAL A 401 2.64 12.86 -23.80
N VAL A 402 2.09 12.89 -25.00
CA VAL A 402 0.85 13.60 -25.32
C VAL A 402 -0.34 13.00 -24.58
N ILE A 403 -0.49 11.68 -24.55
CA ILE A 403 -1.56 11.01 -23.77
C ILE A 403 -1.43 11.38 -22.28
N GLY A 404 -0.21 11.34 -21.75
CA GLY A 404 0.08 11.78 -20.38
C GLY A 404 -0.27 13.25 -20.13
N LEU A 405 -0.04 14.12 -21.11
CA LEU A 405 -0.40 15.54 -21.05
C LEU A 405 -1.91 15.73 -21.02
N GLN A 406 -2.70 14.97 -21.79
CA GLN A 406 -4.17 15.08 -21.79
C GLN A 406 -4.74 14.71 -20.41
N ILE A 407 -4.30 13.59 -19.83
CA ILE A 407 -4.70 13.16 -18.48
C ILE A 407 -4.30 14.22 -17.44
N PHE A 408 -3.03 14.66 -17.47
CA PHE A 408 -2.53 15.65 -16.53
C PHE A 408 -3.30 16.97 -16.62
N SER A 409 -3.64 17.42 -17.84
CA SER A 409 -4.38 18.66 -18.05
C SER A 409 -5.77 18.61 -17.41
N SER A 410 -6.45 17.47 -17.47
CA SER A 410 -7.74 17.27 -16.79
C SER A 410 -7.61 17.46 -15.28
N GLU A 411 -6.70 16.72 -14.65
CA GLU A 411 -6.47 16.79 -13.19
C GLU A 411 -5.97 18.18 -12.74
N TRP A 412 -5.16 18.83 -13.59
CA TRP A 412 -4.66 20.17 -13.31
C TRP A 412 -5.78 21.20 -13.34
N VAL A 413 -6.67 21.13 -14.34
CA VAL A 413 -7.86 21.99 -14.45
C VAL A 413 -8.76 21.83 -13.23
N ASP A 414 -9.06 20.59 -12.83
CA ASP A 414 -9.91 20.31 -11.64
C ASP A 414 -9.32 20.89 -10.36
N ARG A 415 -7.99 20.86 -10.22
CA ARG A 415 -7.28 21.49 -9.11
C ARG A 415 -7.41 23.01 -9.13
N GLN A 416 -7.34 23.66 -10.30
CA GLN A 416 -7.46 25.12 -10.40
C GLN A 416 -8.90 25.59 -10.20
N THR A 417 -9.89 24.90 -10.76
CA THR A 417 -11.32 25.21 -10.57
C THR A 417 -11.69 25.08 -9.09
N SER A 418 -11.25 24.01 -8.43
CA SER A 418 -11.45 23.81 -6.99
C SER A 418 -10.81 24.89 -6.13
N LYS A 419 -9.61 25.36 -6.50
CA LYS A 419 -8.94 26.48 -5.81
C LYS A 419 -9.72 27.79 -5.98
N ARG A 420 -10.23 28.05 -7.17
CA ARG A 420 -11.05 29.25 -7.45
C ARG A 420 -12.38 29.23 -6.73
N ALA A 421 -13.04 28.08 -6.62
CA ALA A 421 -14.31 27.95 -5.92
C ALA A 421 -14.22 28.17 -4.40
N ARG A 422 -13.02 28.14 -3.82
CA ARG A 422 -12.77 28.36 -2.39
C ARG A 422 -12.48 29.82 -2.03
N VAL A 423 -12.22 30.66 -3.03
CA VAL A 423 -12.00 32.11 -2.89
C VAL A 423 -13.33 32.80 -3.10
#